data_AF-A0A9X7N3R2-F1
#
_entry.id   AF-A0A9X7N3R2-F1
#
_cell.length_a   1.000
_cell.length_b   1.000
_cell.length_c   1.000
_cell.angle_alpha   90.00
_cell.angle_beta   90.00
_cell.angle_gamma   90.00
#
_symmetry.space_group_name_H-M   'P 1'
#
loop_
_entity.id
_entity.type
_entity.pdbx_description
1 polymer ?
#
loop_
_entity_poly.entity_id
_entity_poly.type
_entity_poly.pdbx_seq_one_letter_code
_entity_poly.pdbx_strand_id
1 'polypeptide(L)'
;MTDDERLPEVRAVTPGQVLHLYRCGQCASLPDAAASCTDSLELTVGRERHLLLCCCGLSANLPFCDGSHAPAAPGLKERWRRFTGR
;
A
#
# COMPACT_ATOMS: atom_id res chain seq x y z
N MET A 1 -2.61 -12.13 -19.17
CA MET A 1 -2.04 -12.45 -17.84
C MET A 1 -1.97 -11.15 -17.09
N THR A 2 -3.15 -10.72 -16.67
CA THR A 2 -3.53 -9.36 -16.34
C THR A 2 -2.75 -8.92 -15.10
N ASP A 3 -1.95 -7.85 -15.23
CA ASP A 3 -1.31 -7.09 -14.15
C ASP A 3 -2.38 -6.28 -13.37
N ASP A 4 -3.48 -6.97 -13.13
CA ASP A 4 -4.77 -6.48 -12.66
C ASP A 4 -4.75 -6.64 -11.14
N GLU A 5 -4.98 -5.51 -10.46
CA GLU A 5 -5.53 -5.52 -9.12
C GLU A 5 -4.58 -5.78 -7.93
N ARG A 6 -3.33 -5.33 -7.98
CA ARG A 6 -2.54 -5.12 -6.74
C ARG A 6 -3.07 -3.91 -5.97
N LEU A 7 -4.21 -4.08 -5.33
CA LEU A 7 -4.87 -3.11 -4.46
C LEU A 7 -4.14 -2.97 -3.12
N PRO A 8 -4.28 -1.83 -2.44
CA PRO A 8 -3.75 -1.67 -1.11
C PRO A 8 -4.45 -2.58 -0.09
N GLU A 9 -3.69 -3.06 0.88
CA GLU A 9 -4.24 -3.79 2.02
C GLU A 9 -4.71 -2.80 3.10
N VAL A 10 -5.91 -3.02 3.64
CA VAL A 10 -6.38 -2.31 4.84
C VAL A 10 -6.16 -3.20 6.05
N ARG A 11 -5.27 -2.79 6.96
CA ARG A 11 -4.91 -3.56 8.15
C ARG A 11 -5.36 -2.87 9.42
N ALA A 12 -6.22 -3.51 10.19
CA ALA A 12 -6.56 -3.07 11.54
C ALA A 12 -5.36 -3.33 12.48
N VAL A 13 -4.99 -2.33 13.28
CA VAL A 13 -3.87 -2.43 14.21
C VAL A 13 -4.27 -1.92 15.59
N THR A 14 -3.71 -2.51 16.63
CA THR A 14 -3.93 -2.19 18.04
C THR A 14 -2.65 -1.63 18.70
N PRO A 15 -2.77 -0.87 19.81
CA PRO A 15 -1.61 -0.32 20.49
C PRO A 15 -0.65 -1.42 20.97
N GLY A 16 0.66 -1.18 20.86
CA GLY A 16 1.72 -2.10 21.27
C GLY A 16 2.12 -3.13 20.19
N GLN A 17 1.39 -3.21 19.08
CA GLN A 17 1.82 -4.03 17.94
C GLN A 17 3.08 -3.43 17.29
N VAL A 18 4.01 -4.31 16.91
CA VAL A 18 5.19 -3.97 16.11
C VAL A 18 5.05 -4.63 14.75
N LEU A 19 5.17 -3.83 13.69
CA LEU A 19 5.06 -4.27 12.30
C LEU A 19 6.39 -4.06 11.59
N HIS A 20 6.79 -5.02 10.77
CA HIS A 20 7.95 -4.90 9.88
C HIS A 20 7.46 -4.77 8.44
N LEU A 21 7.41 -3.54 7.94
CA LEU A 21 6.79 -3.19 6.67
C LEU A 21 7.84 -2.89 5.61
N TYR A 22 7.52 -3.20 4.35
CA TYR A 22 8.43 -3.01 3.23
C TYR A 22 8.58 -1.53 2.81
N ARG A 23 9.80 -1.03 2.59
CA ARG A 23 10.02 0.24 1.85
C ARG A 23 10.67 0.05 0.49
N CYS A 24 11.30 -1.10 0.29
CA CYS A 24 12.07 -1.53 -0.88
C CYS A 24 11.34 -1.46 -2.24
N GLY A 25 10.00 -1.53 -2.27
CA GLY A 25 9.21 -1.66 -3.51
C GLY A 25 9.34 -3.00 -4.26
N GLN A 26 10.25 -3.88 -3.85
CA GLN A 26 10.68 -5.09 -4.59
C GLN A 26 10.52 -6.40 -3.81
N CYS A 27 10.00 -6.33 -2.58
CA CYS A 27 9.92 -7.47 -1.69
C CYS A 27 8.81 -8.44 -2.15
N ALA A 28 9.05 -9.74 -2.07
CA ALA A 28 8.11 -10.77 -2.55
C ALA A 28 6.88 -10.96 -1.63
N SER A 29 6.97 -10.54 -0.36
CA SER A 29 5.97 -10.73 0.70
C SER A 29 5.18 -9.45 1.01
N LEU A 30 4.84 -8.64 0.01
CA LEU A 30 4.09 -7.38 0.21
C LEU A 30 2.81 -7.61 1.04
N PRO A 31 2.45 -6.71 1.97
CA PRO A 31 3.16 -5.49 2.40
C PRO A 31 4.16 -5.71 3.55
N ASP A 32 4.44 -6.95 3.94
CA ASP A 32 5.38 -7.26 5.02
C ASP A 32 6.80 -7.38 4.48
N ALA A 33 7.76 -6.79 5.19
CA ALA A 33 9.16 -6.89 4.81
C ALA A 33 9.64 -8.33 4.96
N ALA A 34 10.27 -8.87 3.92
CA ALA A 34 10.99 -10.13 4.05
C ALA A 34 12.10 -9.98 5.10
N ALA A 35 12.45 -11.06 5.81
CA ALA A 35 13.50 -11.03 6.84
C ALA A 35 14.87 -10.56 6.31
N SER A 36 15.12 -10.72 5.01
CA SER A 36 16.34 -10.26 4.33
C SER A 36 16.25 -8.83 3.79
N CYS A 37 15.14 -8.12 3.99
CA CYS A 37 14.94 -6.78 3.46
C CYS A 37 15.76 -5.75 4.27
N THR A 38 16.79 -5.19 3.64
CA THR A 38 17.65 -4.15 4.22
C THR A 38 16.91 -2.83 4.46
N ASP A 39 15.90 -2.54 3.63
CA ASP A 39 15.11 -1.30 3.68
C ASP A 39 13.71 -1.55 4.27
N SER A 40 13.68 -2.16 5.45
CA SER A 40 12.44 -2.39 6.21
C SER A 40 12.14 -1.23 7.16
N LEU A 41 10.85 -0.98 7.38
CA LEU A 41 10.35 -0.06 8.41
C LEU A 41 9.79 -0.87 9.57
N GLU A 42 10.38 -0.69 10.75
CA GLU A 42 9.76 -1.13 12.00
C GLU A 42 8.80 -0.03 12.49
N LEU A 43 7.52 -0.38 12.64
CA LEU A 43 6.46 0.52 13.10
C LEU A 43 5.86 0.00 14.39
N THR A 44 6.07 0.74 15.48
CA THR A 44 5.34 0.54 16.74
C THR A 44 4.02 1.31 16.73
N VAL A 45 2.91 0.60 16.92
CA VAL A 45 1.58 1.17 16.89
C VAL A 45 1.24 1.79 18.26
N GLY A 46 1.06 3.11 18.30
CA GLY A 46 0.70 3.83 19.54
C GLY A 46 -0.80 3.91 19.83
N ARG A 47 -1.66 3.66 18.83
CA ARG A 47 -3.12 3.71 18.96
C ARG A 47 -3.80 2.77 17.99
N GLU A 48 -5.01 2.35 18.33
CA GLU A 48 -5.85 1.57 17.42
C GLU A 48 -6.24 2.38 16.18
N ARG A 49 -6.03 1.81 14.99
CA ARG A 49 -6.39 2.44 13.71
C ARG A 49 -6.36 1.42 12.57
N HIS A 50 -6.85 1.83 11.40
CA HIS A 50 -6.60 1.11 10.15
C HIS A 50 -5.42 1.73 9.41
N LEU A 51 -4.49 0.91 8.94
CA LEU A 51 -3.42 1.30 8.02
C LEU A 51 -3.83 0.97 6.59
N LEU A 52 -3.56 1.88 5.66
CA LEU A 52 -3.59 1.60 4.23
C LEU A 52 -2.17 1.29 3.76
N LEU A 53 -1.89 0.01 3.52
CA LEU A 53 -0.58 -0.47 3.11
C LEU A 53 -0.55 -0.64 1.59
N CYS A 54 0.53 -0.21 0.97
CA CYS A 54 0.71 -0.35 -0.46
C CYS A 54 1.05 -1.80 -0.81
N CYS A 55 0.57 -2.31 -1.95
CA CYS A 55 0.97 -3.60 -2.50
C CYS A 55 1.38 -3.51 -3.99
N CYS A 56 1.25 -2.32 -4.60
CA CYS A 56 1.57 -2.10 -6.01
C CYS A 56 3.05 -1.70 -6.23
N GLY A 57 3.71 -1.15 -5.21
CA GLY A 57 5.10 -0.64 -5.29
C GLY A 57 5.25 0.73 -5.96
N LEU A 58 4.15 1.38 -6.37
CA LEU A 58 4.15 2.68 -7.06
C LEU A 58 4.05 3.89 -6.13
N SER A 59 3.81 3.67 -4.84
CA SER A 59 3.63 4.76 -3.86
C SER A 59 4.94 5.53 -3.66
N ALA A 60 4.86 6.85 -3.56
CA ALA A 60 5.98 7.68 -3.13
C ALA A 60 6.21 7.63 -1.61
N ASN A 61 5.24 7.09 -0.85
CA ASN A 61 5.22 7.06 0.62
C ASN A 61 5.24 5.64 1.18
N LEU A 62 6.00 4.72 0.55
CA LEU A 62 6.13 3.34 1.03
C LEU A 62 6.53 3.30 2.53
N PRO A 63 5.90 2.43 3.35
CA PRO A 63 5.01 1.31 3.01
C PRO A 63 3.54 1.67 2.75
N PHE A 64 3.15 2.94 2.90
CA PHE A 64 1.76 3.35 2.88
C PHE A 64 1.24 3.60 1.46
N CYS A 65 -0.06 3.39 1.26
CA CYS A 65 -0.71 3.71 -0.01
C CYS A 65 -1.03 5.21 -0.10
N ASP A 66 -0.64 5.83 -1.22
CA ASP A 66 -0.92 7.23 -1.56
C ASP A 66 -1.90 7.38 -2.74
N GLY A 67 -2.44 6.26 -3.25
CA GLY A 67 -3.32 6.23 -4.40
C GLY A 67 -2.63 6.08 -5.76
N SER A 68 -1.30 6.03 -5.81
CA SER A 68 -0.51 5.86 -7.06
C SER A 68 -0.74 4.52 -7.77
N HIS A 69 -1.43 3.57 -7.13
CA HIS A 69 -1.87 2.33 -7.78
C HIS A 69 -2.94 2.58 -8.86
N ALA A 70 -3.71 3.67 -8.74
CA ALA A 70 -4.71 4.00 -9.75
C ALA A 70 -4.00 4.59 -10.98
N PRO A 71 -4.47 4.28 -12.21
CA PRO A 71 -3.89 4.86 -13.42
C PRO A 71 -3.97 6.40 -13.41
N ALA A 72 -3.30 7.09 -14.33
CA ALA A 72 -3.53 8.53 -14.49
C ALA A 72 -4.96 8.78 -15.04
N ALA A 73 -5.64 9.81 -14.55
CA ALA A 73 -6.88 10.32 -15.16
C ALA A 73 -6.75 11.83 -15.36
N PRO A 74 -6.39 12.27 -16.58
CA PRO A 74 -6.09 13.68 -16.84
C PRO A 74 -7.32 14.59 -16.80
N GLY A 75 -8.53 14.03 -16.83
CA GLY A 75 -9.77 14.78 -16.81
C GLY A 75 -10.75 14.32 -15.75
N LEU A 76 -11.67 15.23 -15.41
CA LEU A 76 -12.74 14.98 -14.44
C LEU A 76 -13.56 13.76 -14.89
N LYS A 77 -13.96 13.69 -16.16
CA LYS A 77 -14.74 12.59 -16.73
C LYS A 77 -14.06 11.23 -16.53
N GLU A 78 -12.76 11.13 -16.80
CA GLU A 78 -11.97 9.91 -16.61
C GLU A 78 -11.87 9.51 -15.14
N ARG A 79 -11.78 10.49 -14.22
CA ARG A 79 -11.84 10.23 -12.77
C ARG A 79 -13.21 9.66 -12.37
N TRP A 80 -14.31 10.19 -12.91
CA TRP A 80 -15.67 9.71 -12.63
C TRP A 80 -15.91 8.28 -13.11
N ARG A 81 -15.33 7.90 -14.25
CA ARG A 81 -15.47 6.52 -14.79
C ARG A 81 -15.04 5.44 -13.80
N ARG A 82 -14.09 5.75 -12.91
CA ARG A 82 -13.63 4.83 -11.84
C ARG A 82 -14.72 4.49 -10.84
N PHE A 83 -15.63 5.43 -10.58
CA PHE A 83 -16.72 5.25 -9.63
C PHE A 83 -17.98 4.70 -10.29
N THR A 84 -18.19 4.99 -11.58
CA THR A 84 -19.40 4.60 -12.31
C THR A 84 -19.25 3.30 -13.10
N GLY A 85 -18.05 2.72 -13.19
CA GLY A 85 -17.81 1.44 -13.86
C GLY A 85 -18.16 1.43 -15.36
N ARG A 86 -18.12 2.59 -16.03
CA ARG A 86 -18.54 2.77 -17.44
C ARG A 86 -17.48 3.46 -18.28
#